data_AF-A0A4Q5XJ74-F1
#
_entry.id   AF-A0A4Q5XJ74-F1
#
_cell.length_a   1.000
_cell.length_b   1.000
_cell.length_c   1.000
_cell.angle_alpha   90.00
_cell.angle_beta   90.00
_cell.angle_gamma   90.00
#
_symmetry.space_group_name_H-M   'P 1'
#
loop_
_entity.id
_entity.type
_entity.pdbx_description
1 polymer ?
#
loop_
_entity_poly.entity_id
_entity_poly.type
_entity_poly.pdbx_seq_one_letter_code
_entity_poly.pdbx_strand_id
1 'polypeptide(L)'
;MDSGGATSTAGSPSSPGITAGSSGVGGAVVAGGASGAASGGSGGAAGAGGVGSSGGAGGLGGSVDVGGSAGAGGRSTDEVPLDASLLSKCSGTKPIQCVFDVPANGNYTVTVELGNASAASVSRVQAEVYRISVPPVTLGAGQYSRHTFSLNVRPEKHDGYGVNSTTDRSGDGKQLNLLIDGDAPALHGVGYQSTPEIPTIFVAGDSTVCDWEPIYAATKAGPLERGWAQELSQYLRSGIAVANYADSGEAAGGFYSKFWTDAKGLLREGDYVVVQFGHNDSESADVFDGYMMKYVDDARAAKAHPILVTPVSRMGGAGFGGLDQRTRDIAAREKITLIDLTQLTKTYYDGLNDQTALNAVFAGPTEGTHFSEYGATQVSKLAVESLKTSGLPLVTFFE
;
A
#
# COMPACT_ATOMS: atom_id res chain seq x y z
N MET A 1 12.62 67.57 42.07
CA MET A 1 14.06 67.22 42.12
C MET A 1 14.29 66.04 41.20
N ASP A 2 15.54 65.77 40.84
CA ASP A 2 15.92 65.18 39.55
C ASP A 2 16.40 63.71 39.66
N SER A 3 16.53 63.03 38.52
CA SER A 3 17.04 61.66 38.29
C SER A 3 16.22 60.51 38.93
N GLY A 4 16.20 59.28 38.38
CA GLY A 4 16.78 58.78 37.13
C GLY A 4 17.23 57.31 37.27
N GLY A 5 16.66 56.39 36.47
CA GLY A 5 16.96 54.95 36.60
C GLY A 5 16.52 54.13 35.38
N ALA A 6 17.37 53.20 34.94
CA ALA A 6 17.29 52.54 33.63
C ALA A 6 16.21 51.45 33.49
N THR A 7 15.83 51.19 32.23
CA THR A 7 14.97 50.09 31.80
C THR A 7 15.72 48.78 31.63
N SER A 8 15.03 47.66 31.76
CA SER A 8 15.36 46.44 31.01
C SER A 8 14.10 45.61 30.74
N THR A 9 14.02 45.03 29.54
CA THR A 9 12.97 44.10 29.12
C THR A 9 13.61 42.76 28.74
N ALA A 10 13.04 41.65 29.20
CA ALA A 10 13.53 40.32 28.85
C ALA A 10 13.06 39.94 27.44
N GLY A 11 14.00 39.64 26.54
CA GLY A 11 13.72 39.17 25.18
C GLY A 11 13.78 37.65 25.05
N SER A 12 13.07 37.11 24.04
CA SER A 12 13.06 35.68 23.72
C SER A 12 14.43 35.20 23.19
N PRO A 13 14.84 33.95 23.50
CA PRO A 13 15.99 33.33 22.83
C PRO A 13 15.63 32.94 21.39
N SER A 14 16.56 33.14 20.46
CA SER A 14 16.41 32.81 19.03
C SER A 14 17.17 31.54 18.64
N SER A 15 16.64 30.81 17.66
CA SER A 15 17.26 29.58 17.13
C SER A 15 18.58 29.86 16.37
N PRO A 16 19.61 28.99 16.48
CA PRO A 16 20.76 29.03 15.59
C PRO A 16 20.41 28.46 14.21
N GLY A 17 20.72 29.19 13.13
CA GLY A 17 20.65 28.67 11.77
C GLY A 17 21.96 27.97 11.36
N ILE A 18 21.87 26.91 10.56
CA ILE A 18 23.04 26.21 10.00
C ILE A 18 23.49 26.90 8.71
N THR A 19 24.77 27.24 8.62
CA THR A 19 25.40 27.81 7.43
C THR A 19 26.03 26.73 6.56
N ALA A 20 25.84 26.83 5.24
CA ALA A 20 26.57 26.00 4.28
C ALA A 20 28.01 26.51 4.11
N GLY A 21 28.99 25.60 4.22
CA GLY A 21 30.41 25.91 4.03
C GLY A 21 31.00 25.15 2.84
N SER A 22 31.42 25.87 1.80
CA SER A 22 32.11 25.30 0.63
C SER A 22 33.61 25.55 0.70
N SER A 23 34.43 24.51 0.50
CA SER A 23 35.86 24.66 0.24
C SER A 23 36.37 23.48 -0.61
N GLY A 24 37.31 23.76 -1.51
CA GLY A 24 37.87 22.77 -2.42
C GLY A 24 39.39 22.95 -2.58
N VAL A 25 40.10 21.83 -2.58
CA VAL A 25 41.55 21.67 -2.82
C VAL A 25 41.70 20.25 -3.40
N GLY A 26 42.60 19.91 -4.32
CA GLY A 26 43.60 20.68 -5.07
C GLY A 26 44.54 19.67 -5.74
N GLY A 27 44.86 19.85 -7.02
CA GLY A 27 45.51 18.79 -7.82
C GLY A 27 47.01 18.62 -7.57
N ALA A 28 47.49 17.37 -7.67
CA ALA A 28 48.90 17.02 -7.82
C ALA A 28 49.05 15.83 -8.79
N VAL A 29 50.20 15.70 -9.44
CA VAL A 29 50.50 14.72 -10.50
C VAL A 29 51.76 13.95 -10.11
N VAL A 30 51.97 12.72 -10.61
CA VAL A 30 53.21 12.28 -11.32
C VAL A 30 53.17 10.79 -11.70
N ALA A 31 53.64 10.55 -12.94
CA ALA A 31 54.07 9.32 -13.62
C ALA A 31 54.11 7.94 -12.91
N GLY A 32 53.70 6.90 -13.67
CA GLY A 32 54.68 6.22 -14.54
C GLY A 32 54.92 4.71 -14.34
N GLY A 33 54.62 3.91 -15.37
CA GLY A 33 55.00 2.50 -15.47
C GLY A 33 54.38 1.86 -16.73
N ALA A 34 55.16 1.17 -17.56
CA ALA A 34 54.71 0.69 -18.88
C ALA A 34 55.35 -0.65 -19.28
N SER A 35 54.84 -1.23 -20.38
CA SER A 35 55.18 -2.53 -20.98
C SER A 35 54.72 -3.78 -20.19
N GLY A 36 54.46 -4.94 -20.82
CA GLY A 36 54.60 -5.30 -22.24
C GLY A 36 53.45 -6.20 -22.75
N ALA A 37 53.52 -6.60 -24.03
CA ALA A 37 52.46 -7.34 -24.73
C ALA A 37 52.99 -8.63 -25.40
N ALA A 38 52.12 -9.32 -26.16
CA ALA A 38 52.35 -10.52 -27.00
C ALA A 38 52.35 -11.89 -26.27
N SER A 39 51.93 -13.02 -26.88
CA SER A 39 51.10 -13.24 -28.09
C SER A 39 50.68 -14.72 -28.25
N GLY A 40 49.62 -14.99 -29.02
CA GLY A 40 49.27 -16.31 -29.59
C GLY A 40 48.46 -17.27 -28.69
N GLY A 41 47.66 -18.21 -29.23
CA GLY A 41 47.28 -18.35 -30.64
C GLY A 41 46.50 -19.64 -31.01
N SER A 42 45.37 -19.45 -31.71
CA SER A 42 44.71 -20.37 -32.70
C SER A 42 44.20 -21.78 -32.32
N GLY A 43 43.01 -22.12 -32.85
CA GLY A 43 42.45 -23.48 -32.96
C GLY A 43 41.28 -23.76 -32.00
N GLY A 44 40.12 -24.31 -32.43
CA GLY A 44 39.65 -24.68 -33.77
C GLY A 44 38.10 -24.73 -33.81
N ALA A 45 37.49 -24.91 -34.98
CA ALA A 45 36.05 -24.70 -35.18
C ALA A 45 35.22 -26.00 -35.32
N ALA A 46 33.91 -25.93 -35.01
CA ALA A 46 32.77 -26.33 -35.85
C ALA A 46 31.49 -26.61 -35.03
N GLY A 47 30.30 -26.33 -35.60
CA GLY A 47 29.00 -26.69 -35.00
C GLY A 47 27.90 -25.63 -35.21
N ALA A 48 27.35 -25.54 -36.43
CA ALA A 48 26.31 -24.57 -36.77
C ALA A 48 24.88 -25.12 -36.51
N GLY A 49 23.95 -24.24 -36.15
CA GLY A 49 22.55 -24.58 -35.90
C GLY A 49 21.66 -23.33 -35.84
N GLY A 50 21.55 -22.60 -36.96
CA GLY A 50 20.88 -21.31 -37.02
C GLY A 50 19.43 -21.37 -37.52
N VAL A 51 18.51 -20.89 -36.70
CA VAL A 51 17.14 -20.43 -37.02
C VAL A 51 16.87 -19.27 -36.03
N GLY A 52 16.29 -18.13 -36.35
CA GLY A 52 15.74 -17.58 -37.59
C GLY A 52 14.90 -16.36 -37.15
N SER A 53 15.40 -15.14 -37.35
CA SER A 53 14.84 -13.93 -36.72
C SER A 53 13.76 -13.27 -37.57
N SER A 54 12.57 -13.05 -36.99
CA SER A 54 11.50 -12.28 -37.64
C SER A 54 10.46 -11.77 -36.63
N GLY A 55 10.18 -10.46 -36.65
CA GLY A 55 9.16 -9.80 -35.82
C GLY A 55 9.58 -9.59 -34.36
N GLY A 56 9.08 -8.56 -33.67
CA GLY A 56 8.21 -7.48 -34.13
C GLY A 56 7.68 -6.68 -32.94
N ALA A 57 7.75 -5.34 -32.98
CA ALA A 57 7.29 -4.53 -31.85
C ALA A 57 5.76 -4.57 -31.74
N GLY A 58 5.25 -4.99 -30.57
CA GLY A 58 3.83 -5.01 -30.24
C GLY A 58 3.62 -4.55 -28.80
N GLY A 59 2.81 -3.50 -28.60
CA GLY A 59 2.52 -2.97 -27.27
C GLY A 59 1.49 -3.83 -26.53
N LEU A 60 1.75 -4.13 -25.26
CA LEU A 60 0.87 -4.95 -24.41
C LEU A 60 -0.25 -4.11 -23.77
N GLY A 61 -1.18 -3.65 -24.61
CA GLY A 61 -2.50 -3.18 -24.16
C GLY A 61 -3.41 -4.36 -23.88
N GLY A 62 -3.32 -4.95 -22.68
CA GLY A 62 -4.09 -6.13 -22.29
C GLY A 62 -5.56 -5.84 -21.95
N SER A 63 -6.42 -5.70 -22.96
CA SER A 63 -7.87 -5.67 -22.76
C SER A 63 -8.42 -7.05 -22.42
N VAL A 64 -9.02 -7.21 -21.23
CA VAL A 64 -9.81 -8.39 -20.88
C VAL A 64 -11.21 -8.29 -21.48
N ASP A 65 -11.49 -9.11 -22.50
CA ASP A 65 -12.80 -9.20 -23.14
C ASP A 65 -13.84 -9.88 -22.23
N VAL A 66 -14.71 -9.10 -21.59
CA VAL A 66 -15.86 -9.60 -20.81
C VAL A 66 -17.14 -9.53 -21.65
N GLY A 67 -17.19 -10.33 -22.73
CA GLY A 67 -18.36 -10.48 -23.59
C GLY A 67 -19.14 -11.77 -23.30
N GLY A 68 -20.11 -11.76 -22.37
CA GLY A 68 -20.59 -13.02 -21.79
C GLY A 68 -22.00 -13.09 -21.16
N SER A 69 -23.03 -12.54 -21.81
CA SER A 69 -24.47 -12.79 -21.50
C SER A 69 -25.04 -12.20 -20.19
N ALA A 70 -26.30 -11.76 -20.24
CA ALA A 70 -27.08 -11.35 -19.07
C ALA A 70 -27.62 -12.58 -18.32
N GLY A 71 -26.74 -13.28 -17.61
CA GLY A 71 -27.14 -14.33 -16.66
C GLY A 71 -27.78 -13.73 -15.42
N ALA A 72 -28.98 -14.20 -15.05
CA ALA A 72 -29.59 -13.86 -13.76
C ALA A 72 -28.85 -14.59 -12.63
N GLY A 73 -27.72 -14.03 -12.20
CA GLY A 73 -26.99 -14.51 -11.03
C GLY A 73 -27.89 -14.54 -9.80
N GLY A 74 -27.79 -15.60 -9.01
CA GLY A 74 -28.46 -15.65 -7.71
C GLY A 74 -27.91 -14.52 -6.84
N ARG A 75 -28.80 -13.70 -6.25
CA ARG A 75 -28.40 -12.60 -5.37
C ARG A 75 -27.47 -13.13 -4.28
N SER A 76 -26.29 -12.52 -4.15
CA SER A 76 -25.55 -12.63 -2.91
C SER A 76 -26.41 -12.08 -1.78
N THR A 77 -26.33 -12.69 -0.60
CA THR A 77 -27.00 -12.20 0.62
C THR A 77 -26.45 -10.85 1.09
N ASP A 78 -25.29 -10.46 0.57
CA ASP A 78 -24.48 -9.34 1.05
C ASP A 78 -24.76 -8.04 0.25
N GLU A 79 -25.52 -8.12 -0.85
CA GLU A 79 -25.79 -6.98 -1.73
C GLU A 79 -26.71 -5.96 -1.03
N VAL A 80 -26.18 -4.76 -0.80
CA VAL A 80 -26.93 -3.65 -0.21
C VAL A 80 -27.78 -2.97 -1.29
N PRO A 81 -29.09 -2.75 -1.06
CA PRO A 81 -29.94 -2.03 -1.99
C PRO A 81 -29.40 -0.63 -2.32
N LEU A 82 -29.33 -0.30 -3.61
CA LEU A 82 -28.94 1.03 -4.08
C LEU A 82 -29.98 2.08 -3.66
N ASP A 83 -29.53 3.19 -3.09
CA ASP A 83 -30.35 4.37 -2.81
C ASP A 83 -29.96 5.52 -3.73
N ALA A 84 -30.87 5.90 -4.62
CA ALA A 84 -30.69 7.02 -5.54
C ALA A 84 -30.52 8.38 -4.82
N SER A 85 -30.94 8.50 -3.55
CA SER A 85 -30.73 9.71 -2.74
C SER A 85 -29.24 9.95 -2.46
N LEU A 86 -28.44 8.88 -2.32
CA LEU A 86 -27.01 8.96 -2.02
C LEU A 86 -26.21 9.62 -3.16
N LEU A 87 -26.67 9.57 -4.41
CA LEU A 87 -26.03 10.26 -5.53
C LEU A 87 -25.99 11.79 -5.34
N SER A 88 -26.88 12.37 -4.52
CA SER A 88 -26.83 13.79 -4.16
C SER A 88 -25.63 14.18 -3.28
N LYS A 89 -24.92 13.18 -2.73
CA LYS A 89 -23.66 13.32 -1.98
C LYS A 89 -22.42 13.09 -2.84
N CYS A 90 -22.59 12.79 -4.13
CA CYS A 90 -21.52 12.64 -5.11
C CYS A 90 -21.32 13.95 -5.89
N SER A 91 -20.07 14.26 -6.24
CA SER A 91 -19.68 15.48 -6.95
C SER A 91 -18.48 15.23 -7.88
N GLY A 92 -18.22 16.14 -8.82
CA GLY A 92 -17.19 15.94 -9.84
C GLY A 92 -17.63 15.04 -10.99
N THR A 93 -16.71 14.75 -11.92
CA THR A 93 -16.96 13.99 -13.16
C THR A 93 -15.76 13.17 -13.63
N LYS A 94 -14.53 13.59 -13.32
CA LYS A 94 -13.29 12.82 -13.52
C LYS A 94 -12.21 13.35 -12.56
N PRO A 95 -12.10 12.83 -11.33
CA PRO A 95 -12.92 11.75 -10.74
C PRO A 95 -14.30 12.24 -10.27
N ILE A 96 -15.16 11.29 -9.90
CA ILE A 96 -16.35 11.50 -9.07
C ILE A 96 -15.94 11.24 -7.61
N GLN A 97 -16.36 12.09 -6.67
CA GLN A 97 -16.12 11.95 -5.24
C GLN A 97 -17.45 11.92 -4.49
N CYS A 98 -17.67 10.89 -3.66
CA CYS A 98 -18.84 10.78 -2.80
C CYS A 98 -18.40 10.72 -1.33
N VAL A 99 -19.09 11.47 -0.46
CA VAL A 99 -18.81 11.51 0.98
C VAL A 99 -20.11 11.32 1.74
N PHE A 100 -20.17 10.30 2.60
CA PHE A 100 -21.37 9.97 3.38
C PHE A 100 -21.07 10.05 4.87
N ASP A 101 -21.73 10.96 5.58
CA ASP A 101 -21.72 10.98 7.04
C ASP A 101 -22.40 9.71 7.58
N VAL A 102 -21.69 8.92 8.40
CA VAL A 102 -22.17 7.65 8.97
C VAL A 102 -22.36 7.75 10.49
N PRO A 103 -23.24 6.94 11.12
CA PRO A 103 -23.54 7.09 12.55
C PRO A 103 -22.38 6.71 13.49
N ALA A 104 -21.45 5.86 13.05
CA ALA A 104 -20.34 5.38 13.87
C ALA A 104 -19.16 4.90 13.00
N ASN A 105 -17.99 4.79 13.62
CA ASN A 105 -16.81 4.15 13.03
C ASN A 105 -16.95 2.62 13.11
N GLY A 106 -16.36 1.90 12.17
CA GLY A 106 -16.41 0.43 12.10
C GLY A 106 -16.62 -0.09 10.68
N ASN A 107 -17.03 -1.34 10.58
CA ASN A 107 -17.17 -2.03 9.30
C ASN A 107 -18.50 -1.69 8.60
N TYR A 108 -18.40 -1.45 7.30
CA TYR A 108 -19.53 -1.21 6.40
C TYR A 108 -19.40 -2.10 5.16
N THR A 109 -20.51 -2.66 4.70
CA THR A 109 -20.61 -3.26 3.37
C THR A 109 -21.24 -2.25 2.42
N VAL A 110 -20.65 -2.11 1.24
CA VAL A 110 -20.96 -1.11 0.22
C VAL A 110 -21.23 -1.81 -1.10
N THR A 111 -22.35 -1.48 -1.73
CA THR A 111 -22.67 -1.88 -3.09
C THR A 111 -22.64 -0.66 -4.00
N VAL A 112 -21.92 -0.76 -5.12
CA VAL A 112 -21.84 0.26 -6.16
C VAL A 112 -22.32 -0.33 -7.48
N GLU A 113 -23.01 0.49 -8.28
CA GLU A 113 -23.33 0.16 -9.66
C GLU A 113 -22.65 1.16 -10.60
N LEU A 114 -21.76 0.63 -11.45
CA LEU A 114 -20.97 1.38 -12.43
C LEU A 114 -21.65 1.30 -13.80
N GLY A 115 -21.48 2.33 -14.62
CA GLY A 115 -21.99 2.38 -16.00
C GLY A 115 -22.92 3.57 -16.30
N ASN A 116 -23.26 3.74 -17.58
CA ASN A 116 -24.06 4.87 -18.07
C ASN A 116 -24.95 4.45 -19.25
N ALA A 117 -26.17 4.99 -19.32
CA ALA A 117 -27.13 4.66 -20.39
C ALA A 117 -26.69 5.10 -21.79
N SER A 118 -25.87 6.16 -21.89
CA SER A 118 -25.61 6.90 -23.13
C SER A 118 -24.14 6.98 -23.53
N ALA A 119 -23.22 6.56 -22.67
CA ALA A 119 -21.76 6.66 -22.88
C ALA A 119 -21.04 5.41 -22.39
N ALA A 120 -19.92 5.08 -23.01
CA ALA A 120 -18.97 4.11 -22.47
C ALA A 120 -18.13 4.74 -21.35
N SER A 121 -17.63 3.91 -20.44
CA SER A 121 -16.81 4.32 -19.29
C SER A 121 -15.77 3.26 -18.93
N VAL A 122 -14.60 3.69 -18.45
CA VAL A 122 -13.68 2.88 -17.66
C VAL A 122 -13.74 3.42 -16.24
N SER A 123 -14.27 2.65 -15.29
CA SER A 123 -14.52 3.10 -13.91
C SER A 123 -13.82 2.18 -12.90
N ARG A 124 -12.97 2.76 -12.05
CA ARG A 124 -12.37 2.13 -10.87
C ARG A 124 -12.99 2.75 -9.62
N VAL A 125 -13.13 1.98 -8.53
CA VAL A 125 -13.58 2.50 -7.23
C VAL A 125 -12.47 2.35 -6.19
N GLN A 126 -12.08 3.47 -5.62
CA GLN A 126 -11.22 3.58 -4.45
C GLN A 126 -12.05 4.03 -3.23
N ALA A 127 -11.67 3.60 -2.04
CA ALA A 127 -12.33 3.95 -0.78
C ALA A 127 -11.33 4.36 0.32
N GLU A 128 -11.82 5.07 1.33
CA GLU A 128 -11.01 5.61 2.44
C GLU A 128 -9.75 6.34 1.93
N VAL A 129 -8.56 6.04 2.45
CA VAL A 129 -7.27 6.59 1.93
C VAL A 129 -6.86 5.88 0.63
N TYR A 130 -7.62 6.12 -0.42
CA TYR A 130 -7.33 5.73 -1.82
C TYR A 130 -7.16 4.22 -2.07
N ARG A 131 -7.64 3.33 -1.19
CA ARG A 131 -7.52 1.88 -1.38
C ARG A 131 -8.41 1.41 -2.52
N ILE A 132 -7.84 0.75 -3.53
CA ILE A 132 -8.65 0.15 -4.60
C ILE A 132 -9.57 -0.90 -3.98
N SER A 133 -10.87 -0.76 -4.18
CA SER A 133 -11.90 -1.70 -3.71
C SER A 133 -12.64 -2.37 -4.88
N VAL A 134 -12.69 -1.72 -6.04
CA VAL A 134 -13.10 -2.33 -7.32
C VAL A 134 -12.07 -1.93 -8.38
N PRO A 135 -11.30 -2.87 -8.96
CA PRO A 135 -10.38 -2.60 -10.08
C PRO A 135 -11.07 -1.94 -11.30
N PRO A 136 -10.31 -1.41 -12.28
CA PRO A 136 -10.90 -0.76 -13.45
C PRO A 136 -11.86 -1.66 -14.25
N VAL A 137 -13.13 -1.25 -14.34
CA VAL A 137 -14.19 -1.93 -15.10
C VAL A 137 -14.51 -1.15 -16.37
N THR A 138 -14.35 -1.78 -17.53
CA THR A 138 -14.70 -1.21 -18.84
C THR A 138 -16.13 -1.59 -19.21
N LEU A 139 -16.98 -0.60 -19.48
CA LEU A 139 -18.39 -0.76 -19.85
C LEU A 139 -18.74 0.09 -21.07
N GLY A 140 -19.50 -0.48 -22.01
CA GLY A 140 -20.12 0.24 -23.11
C GLY A 140 -21.40 0.99 -22.70
N ALA A 141 -21.89 1.87 -23.58
CA ALA A 141 -23.15 2.58 -23.36
C ALA A 141 -24.33 1.60 -23.18
N GLY A 142 -25.13 1.82 -22.15
CA GLY A 142 -26.24 0.95 -21.75
C GLY A 142 -25.84 -0.29 -20.93
N GLN A 143 -24.56 -0.51 -20.67
CA GLN A 143 -24.08 -1.56 -19.78
C GLN A 143 -23.90 -1.03 -18.35
N TYR A 144 -24.15 -1.92 -17.39
CA TYR A 144 -24.01 -1.68 -15.97
C TYR A 144 -23.34 -2.88 -15.30
N SER A 145 -22.54 -2.64 -14.26
CA SER A 145 -21.92 -3.68 -13.45
C SER A 145 -22.02 -3.34 -11.97
N ARG A 146 -22.44 -4.31 -11.16
CA ARG A 146 -22.68 -4.15 -9.73
C ARG A 146 -21.61 -4.88 -8.93
N HIS A 147 -20.99 -4.17 -7.99
CA HIS A 147 -19.88 -4.67 -7.17
C HIS A 147 -20.22 -4.43 -5.70
N THR A 148 -19.95 -5.43 -4.85
CA THR A 148 -20.16 -5.33 -3.40
C THR A 148 -18.88 -5.69 -2.68
N PHE A 149 -18.45 -4.82 -1.77
CA PHE A 149 -17.19 -4.93 -1.01
C PHE A 149 -17.42 -4.43 0.42
N SER A 150 -16.46 -4.65 1.31
CA SER A 150 -16.53 -4.16 2.69
C SER A 150 -15.31 -3.32 3.05
N LEU A 151 -15.52 -2.27 3.84
CA LEU A 151 -14.48 -1.32 4.29
C LEU A 151 -14.58 -1.03 5.79
N ASN A 152 -13.55 -0.41 6.36
CA ASN A 152 -13.52 0.01 7.76
C ASN A 152 -13.36 1.54 7.86
N VAL A 153 -14.45 2.22 8.24
CA VAL A 153 -14.50 3.66 8.48
C VAL A 153 -13.91 3.96 9.85
N ARG A 154 -12.86 4.78 9.93
CA ARG A 154 -12.17 5.13 11.19
C ARG A 154 -11.51 6.51 11.13
N PRO A 155 -11.11 7.10 12.27
CA PRO A 155 -10.25 8.28 12.28
C PRO A 155 -8.86 7.84 11.84
N GLU A 156 -8.35 8.42 10.76
CA GLU A 156 -7.02 8.10 10.23
C GLU A 156 -5.95 8.88 11.00
N LYS A 157 -4.80 8.25 11.25
CA LYS A 157 -3.70 8.82 12.03
C LYS A 157 -2.37 8.40 11.44
N HIS A 158 -1.59 9.39 11.01
CA HIS A 158 -0.32 9.18 10.32
C HIS A 158 0.65 10.35 10.59
N ASP A 159 1.94 10.07 10.76
CA ASP A 159 2.92 11.10 11.11
C ASP A 159 3.34 11.97 9.91
N GLY A 160 3.18 13.28 10.05
CA GLY A 160 3.53 14.28 9.03
C GLY A 160 2.36 14.74 8.16
N TYR A 161 1.20 14.10 8.26
CA TYR A 161 -0.02 14.55 7.58
C TYR A 161 -0.58 15.73 8.38
N GLY A 162 -0.57 16.92 7.78
CA GLY A 162 -1.10 18.11 8.43
C GLY A 162 -2.61 18.04 8.61
N VAL A 163 -3.11 18.59 9.72
CA VAL A 163 -4.53 18.71 10.13
C VAL A 163 -5.39 19.62 9.21
N ASN A 164 -5.05 19.65 7.93
CA ASN A 164 -5.61 20.49 6.89
C ASN A 164 -5.41 19.86 5.48
N SER A 165 -5.14 18.54 5.41
CA SER A 165 -5.34 17.79 4.17
C SER A 165 -6.82 17.87 3.81
N THR A 166 -7.15 18.23 2.55
CA THR A 166 -8.54 18.29 2.10
C THR A 166 -9.15 16.91 1.78
N THR A 167 -8.38 15.85 2.02
CA THR A 167 -8.80 14.46 1.98
C THR A 167 -8.63 13.73 3.32
N ASP A 168 -8.00 14.33 4.35
CA ASP A 168 -8.32 14.01 5.75
C ASP A 168 -9.73 14.49 6.08
N ARG A 169 -10.67 13.61 5.79
CA ARG A 169 -12.11 13.75 6.07
C ARG A 169 -12.49 13.00 7.36
N SER A 170 -11.49 12.60 8.14
CA SER A 170 -11.61 11.60 9.20
C SER A 170 -11.68 12.20 10.61
N GLY A 171 -12.09 13.47 10.74
CA GLY A 171 -11.96 14.28 11.97
C GLY A 171 -12.45 13.64 13.28
N ASP A 172 -13.55 12.88 13.26
CA ASP A 172 -13.91 11.91 14.31
C ASP A 172 -14.12 10.48 13.78
N GLY A 173 -13.69 10.26 12.54
CA GLY A 173 -13.76 9.04 11.73
C GLY A 173 -15.02 8.90 10.88
N LYS A 174 -16.12 9.60 11.18
CA LYS A 174 -17.47 9.21 10.73
C LYS A 174 -17.86 9.56 9.29
N GLN A 175 -16.95 9.43 8.32
CA GLN A 175 -17.26 9.65 6.90
C GLN A 175 -16.79 8.47 6.03
N LEU A 176 -17.75 7.81 5.39
CA LEU A 176 -17.47 6.81 4.36
C LEU A 176 -17.15 7.54 3.06
N ASN A 177 -15.96 7.29 2.51
CA ASN A 177 -15.43 8.03 1.37
C ASN A 177 -15.27 7.13 0.15
N LEU A 178 -15.85 7.52 -1.00
CA LEU A 178 -15.65 6.85 -2.28
C LEU A 178 -15.10 7.81 -3.34
N LEU A 179 -14.15 7.31 -4.12
CA LEU A 179 -13.53 7.98 -5.25
C LEU A 179 -13.67 7.08 -6.49
N ILE A 180 -14.35 7.56 -7.52
CA ILE A 180 -14.56 6.83 -8.77
C ILE A 180 -13.76 7.52 -9.88
N ASP A 181 -12.70 6.84 -10.34
CA ASP A 181 -11.74 7.35 -11.32
C ASP A 181 -11.59 6.41 -12.53
N GLY A 182 -10.71 6.75 -13.47
CA GLY A 182 -10.62 6.10 -14.79
C GLY A 182 -10.96 7.07 -15.93
N ASP A 183 -11.44 6.56 -17.07
CA ASP A 183 -11.80 7.38 -18.23
C ASP A 183 -13.31 7.44 -18.46
N ALA A 184 -13.84 8.67 -18.58
CA ALA A 184 -15.27 8.96 -18.49
C ALA A 184 -15.98 8.17 -17.37
N PRO A 185 -15.48 8.18 -16.11
CA PRO A 185 -15.97 7.30 -15.06
C PRO A 185 -17.47 7.55 -14.77
N ALA A 186 -18.21 6.47 -14.54
CA ALA A 186 -19.66 6.50 -14.47
C ALA A 186 -20.18 5.68 -13.28
N LEU A 187 -20.83 6.39 -12.35
CA LEU A 187 -21.52 5.83 -11.19
C LEU A 187 -23.04 5.96 -11.40
N HIS A 188 -23.75 4.84 -11.39
CA HIS A 188 -25.20 4.79 -11.51
C HIS A 188 -25.93 4.73 -10.17
N GLY A 189 -25.31 4.13 -9.14
CA GLY A 189 -25.93 4.00 -7.82
C GLY A 189 -24.92 3.58 -6.75
N VAL A 190 -25.27 3.87 -5.49
CA VAL A 190 -24.57 3.43 -4.28
C VAL A 190 -25.60 2.95 -3.26
N GLY A 191 -25.26 1.93 -2.48
CA GLY A 191 -25.92 1.58 -1.22
C GLY A 191 -24.85 1.21 -0.19
N TYR A 192 -25.07 1.51 1.09
CA TYR A 192 -24.18 1.06 2.16
C TYR A 192 -24.98 0.65 3.41
N GLN A 193 -24.44 -0.31 4.16
CA GLN A 193 -25.00 -0.77 5.42
C GLN A 193 -23.88 -0.98 6.44
N SER A 194 -24.11 -0.60 7.70
CA SER A 194 -23.17 -0.93 8.78
C SER A 194 -23.27 -2.43 9.09
N THR A 195 -22.12 -3.10 9.07
CA THR A 195 -21.97 -4.55 9.27
C THR A 195 -20.88 -4.79 10.31
N PRO A 196 -21.03 -4.30 11.56
CA PRO A 196 -19.98 -4.31 12.58
C PRO A 196 -19.57 -5.72 13.03
N GLU A 197 -20.35 -6.75 12.71
CA GLU A 197 -20.11 -8.15 13.01
C GLU A 197 -19.11 -8.87 12.08
N ILE A 198 -18.78 -8.30 10.92
CA ILE A 198 -17.82 -8.94 9.99
C ILE A 198 -16.38 -8.80 10.50
N PRO A 199 -15.50 -9.79 10.25
CA PRO A 199 -14.09 -9.71 10.63
C PRO A 199 -13.35 -8.58 9.91
N THR A 200 -12.19 -8.22 10.48
CA THR A 200 -11.32 -7.14 10.02
C THR A 200 -9.87 -7.63 9.92
N ILE A 201 -9.18 -7.24 8.85
CA ILE A 201 -7.73 -7.36 8.74
C ILE A 201 -7.12 -6.06 9.28
N PHE A 202 -6.62 -6.09 10.51
CA PHE A 202 -5.79 -5.04 11.08
C PHE A 202 -4.36 -5.22 10.59
N VAL A 203 -3.79 -4.18 9.96
CA VAL A 203 -2.42 -4.22 9.44
C VAL A 203 -1.54 -3.25 10.22
N ALA A 204 -0.40 -3.72 10.69
CA ALA A 204 0.65 -2.95 11.36
C ALA A 204 1.95 -3.04 10.55
N GLY A 205 2.58 -1.90 10.27
CA GLY A 205 3.82 -1.87 9.50
C GLY A 205 4.35 -0.48 9.16
N ASP A 206 5.33 -0.47 8.24
CA ASP A 206 6.13 0.70 7.85
C ASP A 206 5.67 1.37 6.53
N SER A 207 6.52 2.24 5.97
CA SER A 207 6.27 3.01 4.73
C SER A 207 6.02 2.16 3.48
N THR A 208 6.40 0.88 3.49
CA THR A 208 6.12 -0.07 2.40
C THR A 208 4.75 -0.72 2.51
N VAL A 209 4.04 -0.48 3.62
CA VAL A 209 2.77 -1.09 4.00
C VAL A 209 1.64 -0.05 4.10
N CYS A 210 1.96 1.16 4.60
CA CYS A 210 0.99 2.22 4.88
C CYS A 210 0.18 2.68 3.67
N ASP A 211 -1.00 3.24 3.93
CA ASP A 211 -1.75 3.97 2.92
C ASP A 211 -1.02 5.30 2.64
N TRP A 212 -0.85 5.65 1.37
CA TRP A 212 -0.30 6.94 0.94
C TRP A 212 -1.37 7.83 0.31
N GLU A 213 -1.42 9.09 0.73
CA GLU A 213 -2.39 10.07 0.25
C GLU A 213 -1.77 10.98 -0.83
N PRO A 214 -2.43 11.21 -1.98
CA PRO A 214 -1.89 12.06 -3.04
C PRO A 214 -1.58 13.51 -2.66
N ILE A 215 -2.12 14.03 -1.55
CA ILE A 215 -1.79 15.38 -1.06
C ILE A 215 -0.34 15.46 -0.54
N TYR A 216 0.29 14.35 -0.13
CA TYR A 216 1.74 14.36 0.15
C TYR A 216 2.57 14.58 -1.10
N ALA A 217 2.19 14.03 -2.25
CA ALA A 217 2.92 14.25 -3.50
C ALA A 217 2.75 15.69 -4.05
N ALA A 218 1.92 16.52 -3.40
CA ALA A 218 1.87 17.96 -3.62
C ALA A 218 2.77 18.77 -2.65
N THR A 219 3.27 18.16 -1.57
CA THR A 219 4.11 18.82 -0.54
C THR A 219 5.54 18.27 -0.45
N LYS A 220 5.73 16.95 -0.58
CA LYS A 220 6.97 16.35 -1.11
C LYS A 220 7.04 16.63 -2.61
N ALA A 221 8.17 17.12 -3.10
CA ALA A 221 8.45 17.16 -4.54
C ALA A 221 8.90 15.78 -5.06
N GLY A 222 7.99 14.80 -5.01
CA GLY A 222 8.25 13.40 -5.36
C GLY A 222 7.03 12.72 -6.01
N PRO A 223 7.22 11.52 -6.60
CA PRO A 223 6.15 10.74 -7.18
C PRO A 223 5.21 10.17 -6.09
N LEU A 224 4.05 9.67 -6.54
CA LEU A 224 3.10 8.96 -5.68
C LEU A 224 3.67 7.61 -5.23
N GLU A 225 4.15 7.57 -4.00
CA GLU A 225 4.44 6.34 -3.24
C GLU A 225 3.13 5.60 -2.92
N ARG A 226 3.16 4.27 -2.79
CA ARG A 226 2.07 3.43 -2.24
C ARG A 226 2.62 2.26 -1.42
N GLY A 227 1.88 1.84 -0.40
CA GLY A 227 2.16 0.62 0.37
C GLY A 227 1.35 -0.58 -0.13
N TRP A 228 1.87 -1.80 0.03
CA TRP A 228 1.20 -2.98 -0.56
C TRP A 228 -0.14 -3.31 0.11
N ALA A 229 -0.33 -2.97 1.39
CA ALA A 229 -1.59 -3.22 2.10
C ALA A 229 -2.70 -2.22 1.72
N GLN A 230 -2.34 -1.04 1.20
CA GLN A 230 -3.27 -0.09 0.56
C GLN A 230 -4.01 -0.75 -0.62
N GLU A 231 -3.34 -1.66 -1.32
CA GLU A 231 -3.86 -2.39 -2.48
C GLU A 231 -4.58 -3.69 -2.13
N LEU A 232 -4.59 -4.13 -0.86
CA LEU A 232 -5.12 -5.42 -0.44
C LEU A 232 -6.64 -5.57 -0.65
N SER A 233 -7.38 -4.46 -0.53
CA SER A 233 -8.86 -4.47 -0.55
C SER A 233 -9.45 -4.97 -1.88
N GLN A 234 -8.75 -4.77 -3.00
CA GLN A 234 -9.22 -5.14 -4.34
C GLN A 234 -9.23 -6.66 -4.62
N TYR A 235 -8.67 -7.45 -3.71
CA TYR A 235 -8.63 -8.92 -3.80
C TYR A 235 -9.64 -9.60 -2.87
N LEU A 236 -10.43 -8.81 -2.13
CA LEU A 236 -11.35 -9.29 -1.11
C LEU A 236 -12.81 -9.15 -1.56
N ARG A 237 -13.58 -10.19 -1.27
CA ARG A 237 -15.04 -10.25 -1.38
C ARG A 237 -15.69 -9.52 -0.20
N SER A 238 -16.99 -9.24 -0.30
CA SER A 238 -17.80 -8.77 0.84
C SER A 238 -17.70 -9.71 2.04
N GLY A 239 -17.87 -9.16 3.24
CA GLY A 239 -17.85 -9.93 4.49
C GLY A 239 -16.50 -9.93 5.23
N ILE A 240 -15.50 -9.18 4.77
CA ILE A 240 -14.31 -8.84 5.55
C ILE A 240 -13.81 -7.42 5.19
N ALA A 241 -13.40 -6.64 6.19
CA ALA A 241 -12.87 -5.29 5.98
C ALA A 241 -11.35 -5.22 6.20
N VAL A 242 -10.68 -4.20 5.65
CA VAL A 242 -9.27 -3.89 5.93
C VAL A 242 -9.17 -2.60 6.75
N ALA A 243 -8.38 -2.62 7.82
CA ALA A 243 -8.00 -1.46 8.61
C ALA A 243 -6.46 -1.35 8.60
N ASN A 244 -5.90 -0.64 7.63
CA ASN A 244 -4.46 -0.44 7.51
C ASN A 244 -4.01 0.65 8.48
N TYR A 245 -3.43 0.27 9.62
CA TYR A 245 -2.89 1.24 10.58
C TYR A 245 -1.43 1.57 10.33
N ALA A 246 -0.75 0.87 9.41
CA ALA A 246 0.67 1.06 9.09
C ALA A 246 1.01 2.53 8.75
N ASP A 247 2.21 2.98 9.12
CA ASP A 247 2.61 4.39 9.01
C ASP A 247 4.06 4.58 8.54
N SER A 248 4.33 5.72 7.90
CA SER A 248 5.58 5.95 7.16
C SER A 248 6.79 6.23 8.08
N GLY A 249 7.82 5.39 7.97
CA GLY A 249 9.09 5.54 8.69
C GLY A 249 9.15 4.79 10.03
N GLU A 250 8.10 4.06 10.38
CA GLU A 250 8.01 3.37 11.67
C GLU A 250 8.89 2.13 11.79
N ALA A 251 9.43 1.94 13.00
CA ALA A 251 9.99 0.68 13.49
C ALA A 251 8.96 0.00 14.43
N ALA A 252 9.07 -1.31 14.61
CA ALA A 252 8.09 -2.15 15.32
C ALA A 252 7.77 -1.64 16.74
N GLY A 253 8.74 -1.03 17.44
CA GLY A 253 8.55 -0.46 18.77
C GLY A 253 7.96 0.95 18.80
N GLY A 254 8.23 1.78 17.77
CA GLY A 254 7.63 3.10 17.61
C GLY A 254 6.13 2.97 17.35
N PHE A 255 5.79 2.12 16.37
CA PHE A 255 4.43 1.90 15.93
C PHE A 255 3.53 1.39 17.07
N TYR A 256 4.06 0.41 17.83
CA TYR A 256 3.39 -0.18 18.98
C TYR A 256 2.99 0.89 20.02
N SER A 257 3.85 1.89 20.18
CA SER A 257 3.71 2.94 21.19
C SER A 257 2.82 4.10 20.73
N LYS A 258 2.77 4.40 19.43
CA LYS A 258 1.99 5.52 18.86
C LYS A 258 0.60 5.12 18.37
N PHE A 259 0.49 4.05 17.58
CA PHE A 259 -0.71 3.74 16.79
C PHE A 259 -1.42 2.47 17.24
N TRP A 260 -0.65 1.43 17.59
CA TRP A 260 -1.23 0.10 17.88
C TRP A 260 -2.15 0.05 19.10
N THR A 261 -1.96 0.94 20.08
CA THR A 261 -2.80 0.97 21.30
C THR A 261 -4.27 1.27 20.99
N ASP A 262 -4.55 2.15 20.03
CA ASP A 262 -5.92 2.43 19.58
C ASP A 262 -6.46 1.27 18.73
N ALA A 263 -5.66 0.78 17.77
CA ALA A 263 -6.03 -0.32 16.88
C ALA A 263 -6.41 -1.59 17.65
N LYS A 264 -5.59 -2.01 18.62
CA LYS A 264 -5.84 -3.24 19.38
C LYS A 264 -7.02 -3.15 20.35
N GLY A 265 -7.43 -1.95 20.73
CA GLY A 265 -8.66 -1.72 21.50
C GLY A 265 -9.94 -2.05 20.73
N LEU A 266 -9.85 -2.29 19.41
CA LEU A 266 -10.97 -2.59 18.52
C LEU A 266 -11.04 -4.07 18.11
N LEU A 267 -9.99 -4.86 18.37
CA LEU A 267 -9.84 -6.26 17.98
C LEU A 267 -10.88 -7.19 18.63
N ARG A 268 -11.25 -8.24 17.91
CA ARG A 268 -12.31 -9.20 18.25
C ARG A 268 -11.94 -10.63 17.86
N GLU A 269 -12.73 -11.57 18.36
CA GLU A 269 -12.61 -13.00 18.02
C GLU A 269 -12.87 -13.23 16.53
N GLY A 270 -11.88 -13.76 15.82
CA GLY A 270 -11.94 -14.00 14.37
C GLY A 270 -11.40 -12.88 13.47
N ASP A 271 -10.94 -11.75 14.03
CA ASP A 271 -10.15 -10.75 13.28
C ASP A 271 -8.78 -11.30 12.87
N TYR A 272 -8.06 -10.58 12.01
CA TYR A 272 -6.70 -10.89 11.58
C TYR A 272 -5.74 -9.75 11.93
N VAL A 273 -4.53 -10.09 12.37
CA VAL A 273 -3.47 -9.12 12.69
C VAL A 273 -2.25 -9.41 11.83
N VAL A 274 -2.07 -8.61 10.79
CA VAL A 274 -0.96 -8.71 9.82
C VAL A 274 0.16 -7.75 10.23
N VAL A 275 1.37 -8.28 10.43
CA VAL A 275 2.50 -7.51 10.98
C VAL A 275 3.72 -7.59 10.07
N GLN A 276 4.21 -6.45 9.58
CA GLN A 276 5.44 -6.34 8.81
C GLN A 276 6.32 -5.19 9.31
N PHE A 277 7.53 -5.49 9.79
CA PHE A 277 8.55 -4.49 10.14
C PHE A 277 9.94 -4.98 9.73
N GLY A 278 10.94 -4.11 9.80
CA GLY A 278 12.35 -4.43 9.51
C GLY A 278 13.07 -3.37 8.65
N HIS A 279 12.35 -2.45 8.00
CA HIS A 279 12.99 -1.41 7.17
C HIS A 279 13.69 -0.32 7.98
N ASN A 280 13.17 -0.01 9.18
CA ASN A 280 13.61 1.12 10.03
C ASN A 280 14.18 0.64 11.38
N ASP A 281 14.21 -0.68 11.58
CA ASP A 281 14.48 -1.34 12.86
C ASP A 281 15.98 -1.62 13.12
N SER A 282 16.91 -1.19 12.25
CA SER A 282 18.35 -1.47 12.39
C SER A 282 18.92 -0.98 13.73
N GLU A 283 18.54 0.23 14.13
CA GLU A 283 18.99 0.86 15.38
C GLU A 283 18.21 0.40 16.62
N SER A 284 17.23 -0.50 16.46
CA SER A 284 16.41 -1.09 17.54
C SER A 284 16.28 -2.62 17.41
N ALA A 285 17.25 -3.24 16.73
CA ALA A 285 17.26 -4.66 16.43
C ALA A 285 17.31 -5.54 17.69
N ASP A 286 17.76 -5.02 18.84
CA ASP A 286 17.77 -5.71 20.13
C ASP A 286 16.35 -5.93 20.69
N VAL A 287 15.43 -4.97 20.49
CA VAL A 287 14.05 -5.03 20.99
C VAL A 287 13.03 -5.58 19.98
N PHE A 288 13.39 -5.66 18.69
CA PHE A 288 12.48 -6.08 17.60
C PHE A 288 11.68 -7.36 17.89
N ASP A 289 12.32 -8.46 18.31
CA ASP A 289 11.63 -9.74 18.59
C ASP A 289 10.60 -9.58 19.72
N GLY A 290 10.93 -8.77 20.73
CA GLY A 290 10.06 -8.47 21.85
C GLY A 290 8.88 -7.56 21.48
N TYR A 291 8.95 -6.81 20.38
CA TYR A 291 7.79 -6.10 19.82
C TYR A 291 6.97 -6.96 18.87
N MET A 292 7.61 -7.73 17.98
CA MET A 292 6.93 -8.69 17.12
C MET A 292 6.07 -9.69 17.93
N MET A 293 6.58 -10.18 19.07
CA MET A 293 5.80 -11.00 20.00
C MET A 293 4.61 -10.26 20.64
N LYS A 294 4.70 -8.95 20.94
CA LYS A 294 3.57 -8.22 21.54
C LYS A 294 2.36 -8.13 20.59
N TYR A 295 2.58 -7.89 19.30
CA TYR A 295 1.49 -7.91 18.31
C TYR A 295 0.82 -9.30 18.25
N VAL A 296 1.62 -10.36 18.30
CA VAL A 296 1.17 -11.75 18.33
C VAL A 296 0.36 -12.06 19.60
N ASP A 297 0.84 -11.62 20.76
CA ASP A 297 0.18 -11.89 22.04
C ASP A 297 -1.07 -11.02 22.24
N ASP A 298 -1.09 -9.77 21.74
CA ASP A 298 -2.30 -8.94 21.65
C ASP A 298 -3.37 -9.60 20.76
N ALA A 299 -2.98 -10.08 19.58
CA ALA A 299 -3.88 -10.80 18.66
C ALA A 299 -4.45 -12.06 19.33
N ARG A 300 -3.59 -12.89 19.95
CA ARG A 300 -3.99 -14.09 20.70
C ARG A 300 -4.92 -13.76 21.86
N ALA A 301 -4.70 -12.66 22.58
CA ALA A 301 -5.55 -12.22 23.68
C ALA A 301 -6.96 -11.81 23.22
N ALA A 302 -7.07 -11.18 22.05
CA ALA A 302 -8.35 -10.88 21.40
C ALA A 302 -9.00 -12.10 20.70
N LYS A 303 -8.29 -13.24 20.63
CA LYS A 303 -8.60 -14.40 19.76
C LYS A 303 -8.66 -14.05 18.26
N ALA A 304 -7.89 -13.05 17.85
CA ALA A 304 -7.59 -12.77 16.45
C ALA A 304 -6.49 -13.73 15.95
N HIS A 305 -6.39 -13.89 14.63
CA HIS A 305 -5.38 -14.69 13.96
C HIS A 305 -4.15 -13.82 13.63
N PRO A 306 -3.00 -13.99 14.32
CA PRO A 306 -1.77 -13.31 13.93
C PRO A 306 -1.22 -13.89 12.61
N ILE A 307 -0.66 -13.00 11.79
CA ILE A 307 0.04 -13.28 10.53
C ILE A 307 1.33 -12.45 10.56
N LEU A 308 2.48 -13.10 10.43
CA LEU A 308 3.77 -12.41 10.34
C LEU A 308 4.22 -12.30 8.88
N VAL A 309 4.81 -11.17 8.53
CA VAL A 309 5.26 -10.86 7.17
C VAL A 309 6.70 -10.38 7.24
N THR A 310 7.60 -11.00 6.46
CA THR A 310 8.99 -10.52 6.35
C THR A 310 9.03 -9.21 5.54
N PRO A 311 9.94 -8.27 5.84
CA PRO A 311 9.99 -6.98 5.14
C PRO A 311 10.23 -7.16 3.63
N VAL A 312 9.60 -6.32 2.80
CA VAL A 312 9.70 -6.40 1.34
C VAL A 312 11.14 -6.12 0.89
N SER A 313 11.66 -6.90 -0.07
CA SER A 313 13.03 -6.67 -0.57
C SER A 313 13.17 -5.25 -1.10
N ARG A 314 14.29 -4.59 -0.79
CA ARG A 314 14.70 -3.38 -1.51
C ARG A 314 15.17 -3.75 -2.92
N MET A 315 15.17 -2.80 -3.85
CA MET A 315 15.80 -2.98 -5.16
C MET A 315 17.28 -3.38 -4.98
N GLY A 316 17.75 -4.39 -5.71
CA GLY A 316 19.11 -4.91 -5.54
C GLY A 316 19.33 -5.79 -4.30
N GLY A 317 18.32 -6.02 -3.46
CA GLY A 317 18.37 -7.01 -2.37
C GLY A 317 19.18 -6.59 -1.14
N ALA A 318 19.24 -5.30 -0.81
CA ALA A 318 19.86 -4.82 0.44
C ALA A 318 19.11 -5.40 1.67
N GLY A 319 19.83 -6.16 2.51
CA GLY A 319 19.25 -6.97 3.58
C GLY A 319 19.08 -6.27 4.94
N PHE A 320 18.19 -6.84 5.77
CA PHE A 320 17.65 -6.23 6.99
C PHE A 320 18.43 -6.58 8.26
N GLY A 321 19.74 -6.80 8.18
CA GLY A 321 20.55 -7.27 9.32
C GLY A 321 20.11 -8.61 9.93
N GLY A 322 19.30 -9.41 9.21
CA GLY A 322 18.72 -10.67 9.68
C GLY A 322 17.36 -10.54 10.38
N LEU A 323 16.73 -9.36 10.42
CA LEU A 323 15.39 -9.17 10.98
C LEU A 323 14.30 -9.92 10.19
N ASP A 324 14.50 -10.10 8.89
CA ASP A 324 13.66 -10.97 8.06
C ASP A 324 13.76 -12.42 8.52
N GLN A 325 14.98 -12.94 8.74
CA GLN A 325 15.18 -14.30 9.24
C GLN A 325 14.58 -14.50 10.63
N ARG A 326 14.77 -13.54 11.54
CA ARG A 326 14.15 -13.58 12.88
C ARG A 326 12.64 -13.59 12.81
N THR A 327 12.03 -12.89 11.84
CA THR A 327 10.59 -12.97 11.59
C THR A 327 10.15 -14.38 11.15
N ARG A 328 10.94 -15.06 10.29
CA ARG A 328 10.73 -16.49 9.96
C ARG A 328 10.87 -17.38 11.20
N ASP A 329 11.89 -17.15 12.02
CA ASP A 329 12.21 -17.96 13.20
C ASP A 329 11.13 -17.82 14.28
N ILE A 330 10.58 -16.62 14.49
CA ILE A 330 9.41 -16.38 15.35
C ILE A 330 8.21 -17.14 14.80
N ALA A 331 7.86 -16.98 13.53
CA ALA A 331 6.70 -17.63 12.94
C ALA A 331 6.78 -19.16 13.01
N ALA A 332 7.96 -19.75 12.77
CA ALA A 332 8.20 -21.19 12.87
C ALA A 332 8.12 -21.69 14.33
N ARG A 333 8.73 -20.97 15.28
CA ARG A 333 8.68 -21.30 16.73
C ARG A 333 7.25 -21.25 17.27
N GLU A 334 6.53 -20.19 16.94
CA GLU A 334 5.21 -19.87 17.47
C GLU A 334 4.04 -20.48 16.67
N LYS A 335 4.35 -21.14 15.54
CA LYS A 335 3.40 -21.76 14.60
C LYS A 335 2.38 -20.76 14.04
N ILE A 336 2.89 -19.60 13.62
CA ILE A 336 2.11 -18.50 13.04
C ILE A 336 2.19 -18.59 11.52
N THR A 337 1.13 -18.20 10.82
CA THR A 337 1.15 -18.02 9.37
C THR A 337 2.22 -16.99 8.98
N LEU A 338 3.12 -17.38 8.08
CA LEU A 338 4.18 -16.54 7.55
C LEU A 338 3.87 -16.17 6.09
N ILE A 339 4.02 -14.90 5.74
CA ILE A 339 4.19 -14.44 4.36
C ILE A 339 5.65 -14.01 4.20
N ASP A 340 6.45 -14.77 3.44
CA ASP A 340 7.86 -14.41 3.21
C ASP A 340 7.99 -13.41 2.04
N LEU A 341 7.48 -12.19 2.23
CA LEU A 341 7.59 -11.15 1.20
C LEU A 341 9.04 -10.80 0.86
N THR A 342 10.01 -10.91 1.77
CA THR A 342 11.44 -10.78 1.44
C THR A 342 11.80 -11.71 0.28
N GLN A 343 11.50 -13.01 0.38
CA GLN A 343 11.85 -13.98 -0.65
C GLN A 343 10.96 -13.87 -1.89
N LEU A 344 9.64 -13.69 -1.72
CA LEU A 344 8.69 -13.56 -2.82
C LEU A 344 8.98 -12.33 -3.70
N THR A 345 9.19 -11.17 -3.08
CA THR A 345 9.50 -9.93 -3.81
C THR A 345 10.88 -9.98 -4.45
N LYS A 346 11.90 -10.53 -3.79
CA LYS A 346 13.21 -10.72 -4.41
C LYS A 346 13.12 -11.60 -5.67
N THR A 347 12.43 -12.75 -5.59
CA THR A 347 12.21 -13.63 -6.74
C THR A 347 11.45 -12.94 -7.87
N TYR A 348 10.47 -12.10 -7.55
CA TYR A 348 9.75 -11.30 -8.54
C TYR A 348 10.68 -10.28 -9.23
N TYR A 349 11.46 -9.50 -8.49
CA TYR A 349 12.37 -8.49 -9.05
C TYR A 349 13.50 -9.11 -9.87
N ASP A 350 14.14 -10.18 -9.36
CA ASP A 350 15.14 -10.97 -10.10
C ASP A 350 14.53 -11.53 -11.40
N GLY A 351 13.23 -11.87 -11.39
CA GLY A 351 12.48 -12.42 -12.51
C GLY A 351 12.16 -11.42 -13.62
N LEU A 352 12.11 -10.10 -13.34
CA LEU A 352 11.75 -9.09 -14.34
C LEU A 352 12.78 -8.99 -15.48
N ASN A 353 14.07 -9.16 -15.19
CA ASN A 353 15.18 -9.13 -16.15
C ASN A 353 15.28 -7.88 -17.07
N ASP A 354 14.53 -6.81 -16.75
CA ASP A 354 14.54 -5.53 -17.44
C ASP A 354 14.46 -4.37 -16.44
N GLN A 355 15.29 -3.34 -16.64
CA GLN A 355 15.37 -2.19 -15.75
C GLN A 355 14.16 -1.25 -15.91
N THR A 356 13.48 -1.24 -17.05
CA THR A 356 12.28 -0.39 -17.24
C THR A 356 11.10 -0.96 -16.46
N ALA A 357 10.89 -2.28 -16.52
CA ALA A 357 9.93 -3.00 -15.69
C ALA A 357 10.25 -2.87 -14.20
N LEU A 358 11.52 -2.99 -13.80
CA LEU A 358 11.94 -2.80 -12.42
C LEU A 358 11.70 -1.36 -11.93
N ASN A 359 12.00 -0.36 -12.75
CA ASN A 359 11.72 1.06 -12.46
C ASN A 359 10.21 1.38 -12.42
N ALA A 360 9.35 0.54 -13.02
CA ALA A 360 7.90 0.69 -12.93
C ALA A 360 7.31 0.16 -11.62
N VAL A 361 8.02 -0.75 -10.93
CA VAL A 361 7.63 -1.26 -9.59
C VAL A 361 7.82 -0.19 -8.52
N PHE A 362 8.95 0.52 -8.54
CA PHE A 362 9.28 1.53 -7.53
C PHE A 362 8.72 2.91 -7.87
N ALA A 363 8.65 3.80 -6.88
CA ALA A 363 8.17 5.17 -7.03
C ALA A 363 9.23 6.04 -7.75
N GLY A 364 9.46 5.76 -9.03
CA GLY A 364 10.41 6.46 -9.89
C GLY A 364 11.79 5.79 -10.00
N PRO A 365 12.62 6.21 -10.97
CA PRO A 365 13.83 5.50 -11.40
C PRO A 365 15.03 5.59 -10.44
N THR A 366 14.88 6.28 -9.31
CA THR A 366 15.89 6.39 -8.25
C THR A 366 15.38 5.87 -6.90
N GLU A 367 14.10 5.49 -6.80
CA GLU A 367 13.59 4.81 -5.61
C GLU A 367 13.93 3.33 -5.67
N GLY A 368 14.19 2.75 -4.50
CA GLY A 368 14.50 1.34 -4.33
C GLY A 368 13.84 0.72 -3.11
N THR A 369 12.88 1.42 -2.49
CA THR A 369 12.15 0.95 -1.30
C THR A 369 10.65 1.15 -1.46
N HIS A 370 10.20 2.35 -1.87
CA HIS A 370 8.79 2.70 -1.94
C HIS A 370 8.21 2.38 -3.33
N PHE A 371 6.97 1.90 -3.38
CA PHE A 371 6.37 1.40 -4.61
C PHE A 371 5.58 2.46 -5.37
N SER A 372 5.47 2.27 -6.68
CA SER A 372 4.37 2.84 -7.45
C SER A 372 3.07 2.09 -7.15
N GLU A 373 1.93 2.62 -7.59
CA GLU A 373 0.65 1.89 -7.57
C GLU A 373 0.73 0.51 -8.25
N TYR A 374 1.45 0.40 -9.38
CA TYR A 374 1.70 -0.89 -10.05
C TYR A 374 2.52 -1.85 -9.18
N GLY A 375 3.61 -1.38 -8.57
CA GLY A 375 4.46 -2.20 -7.70
C GLY A 375 3.73 -2.66 -6.44
N ALA A 376 3.02 -1.76 -5.76
CA ALA A 376 2.20 -2.06 -4.61
C ALA A 376 1.15 -3.14 -4.95
N THR A 377 0.51 -3.02 -6.12
CA THR A 377 -0.44 -4.03 -6.64
C THR A 377 0.24 -5.40 -6.82
N GLN A 378 1.43 -5.46 -7.44
CA GLN A 378 2.13 -6.76 -7.62
C GLN A 378 2.60 -7.37 -6.29
N VAL A 379 3.11 -6.56 -5.36
CA VAL A 379 3.56 -7.03 -4.04
C VAL A 379 2.35 -7.49 -3.20
N SER A 380 1.24 -6.77 -3.26
CA SER A 380 -0.01 -7.16 -2.59
C SER A 380 -0.56 -8.48 -3.13
N LYS A 381 -0.49 -8.69 -4.45
CA LYS A 381 -0.82 -9.98 -5.08
C LYS A 381 0.07 -11.13 -4.58
N LEU A 382 1.38 -10.91 -4.38
CA LEU A 382 2.27 -11.92 -3.80
C LEU A 382 1.85 -12.28 -2.35
N ALA A 383 1.43 -11.31 -1.55
CA ALA A 383 0.89 -11.54 -0.22
C ALA A 383 -0.43 -12.33 -0.27
N VAL A 384 -1.35 -11.97 -1.17
CA VAL A 384 -2.65 -12.64 -1.35
C VAL A 384 -2.49 -14.10 -1.79
N GLU A 385 -1.65 -14.39 -2.78
CA GLU A 385 -1.43 -15.77 -3.23
C GLU A 385 -0.73 -16.63 -2.16
N SER A 386 0.13 -16.02 -1.31
CA SER A 386 0.63 -16.67 -0.09
C SER A 386 -0.51 -16.94 0.91
N LEU A 387 -1.38 -15.97 1.19
CA LEU A 387 -2.50 -16.11 2.12
C LEU A 387 -3.52 -17.15 1.67
N LYS A 388 -3.80 -17.27 0.36
CA LYS A 388 -4.62 -18.33 -0.24
C LYS A 388 -4.13 -19.75 0.08
N THR A 389 -2.84 -19.92 0.41
CA THR A 389 -2.25 -21.22 0.81
C THR A 389 -2.07 -21.39 2.32
N SER A 390 -2.42 -20.38 3.14
CA SER A 390 -2.14 -20.35 4.58
C SER A 390 -2.94 -21.34 5.44
N GLY A 391 -4.06 -21.85 4.95
CA GLY A 391 -5.01 -22.68 5.72
C GLY A 391 -5.84 -21.91 6.76
N LEU A 392 -5.72 -20.57 6.85
CA LEU A 392 -6.58 -19.74 7.69
C LEU A 392 -8.00 -19.65 7.12
N PRO A 393 -9.05 -19.40 7.93
CA PRO A 393 -10.40 -19.18 7.41
C PRO A 393 -10.49 -18.01 6.42
N LEU A 394 -9.57 -17.03 6.53
CA LEU A 394 -9.37 -15.91 5.62
C LEU A 394 -9.45 -16.28 4.12
N VAL A 395 -9.04 -17.50 3.74
CA VAL A 395 -9.01 -17.92 2.33
C VAL A 395 -10.38 -17.89 1.64
N THR A 396 -11.49 -17.95 2.39
CA THR A 396 -12.84 -17.88 1.82
C THR A 396 -13.23 -16.49 1.31
N PHE A 397 -12.50 -15.45 1.70
CA PHE A 397 -12.80 -14.07 1.32
C PHE A 397 -12.01 -13.57 0.12
N PHE A 398 -11.02 -14.32 -0.40
CA PHE A 398 -10.31 -13.88 -1.60
C PHE A 398 -11.09 -14.17 -2.89
N GLU A 399 -10.79 -13.38 -3.92
CA GLU A 399 -11.27 -13.62 -5.29
C GLU A 399 -10.67 -14.88 -5.93
#